data_AF-A0A140NTG4-F1
#
_entry.id   AF-A0A140NTG4-F1
#
_cell.length_a   1.000
_cell.length_b   1.000
_cell.length_c   1.000
_cell.angle_alpha   90.00
_cell.angle_beta   90.00
_cell.angle_gamma   90.00
#
_symmetry.space_group_name_H-M   'P 1'
#
loop_
_entity.id
_entity.type
_entity.pdbx_description
1 polymer ?
#
loop_
_entity_poly.entity_id
_entity_poly.type
_entity_poly.pdbx_seq_one_letter_code
_entity_poly.pdbx_strand_id
1 'polypeptide(L)'
;MDETPFRELWLKFSEQELLPDVDWLFRHVPPSVKNTFCTIHLQEGYKLIHQGTENQYTYIIIEGEFVVNKLADSGKELALTFCYKGEFLGEMEALCQQKHYRYDVIALTDARVIRIPSDSF
;
A
#
# COMPACT_ATOMS: atom_id res chain seq x y z
N MET A 1 12.54 -18.30 -23.30
CA MET A 1 11.19 -17.71 -23.26
C MET A 1 10.87 -17.60 -21.79
N ASP A 2 10.99 -16.38 -21.28
CA ASP A 2 10.78 -16.06 -19.87
C ASP A 2 9.27 -15.85 -19.71
N GLU A 3 8.59 -16.83 -19.12
CA GLU A 3 7.16 -16.72 -18.84
C GLU A 3 6.99 -15.76 -17.67
N THR A 4 6.89 -14.46 -17.97
CA THR A 4 6.42 -13.48 -17.00
C THR A 4 5.08 -13.98 -16.46
N PRO A 5 4.97 -14.34 -15.17
CA PRO A 5 3.76 -14.94 -14.64
C PRO A 5 2.57 -13.99 -14.85
N PHE A 6 1.40 -14.54 -15.17
CA PHE A 6 0.18 -13.75 -15.45
C PHE A 6 -0.15 -12.72 -14.33
N ARG A 7 0.30 -12.99 -13.09
CA ARG A 7 0.24 -12.07 -11.95
C ARG A 7 1.05 -10.77 -12.14
N GLU A 8 2.24 -10.84 -12.74
CA GLU A 8 3.06 -9.65 -13.00
C GLU A 8 2.52 -8.81 -14.16
N LEU A 9 1.89 -9.46 -15.14
CA LEU A 9 1.18 -8.76 -16.22
C LEU A 9 -0.01 -7.98 -15.68
N TRP A 10 -0.81 -8.56 -14.77
CA TRP A 10 -1.93 -7.84 -14.12
C TRP A 10 -1.50 -6.62 -13.31
N LEU A 11 -0.37 -6.71 -12.59
CA LEU A 11 0.20 -5.57 -11.88
C LEU A 11 0.59 -4.45 -12.85
N LYS A 12 1.20 -4.78 -13.99
CA LYS A 12 1.55 -3.81 -15.05
C LYS A 12 0.33 -3.15 -15.71
N PHE A 13 -0.79 -3.85 -15.83
CA PHE A 13 -2.03 -3.28 -16.39
C PHE A 13 -2.89 -2.52 -15.36
N SER A 14 -2.55 -2.57 -14.08
CA SER A 14 -3.20 -1.79 -13.01
C SER A 14 -2.61 -0.38 -12.83
N GLU A 15 -1.45 -0.14 -13.43
CA GLU A 15 -0.76 1.14 -13.43
C GLU A 15 -1.34 2.07 -14.49
N GLN A 16 -2.26 2.96 -14.08
CA GLN A 16 -2.63 4.26 -14.67
C GLN A 16 -4.15 4.45 -14.75
N GLU A 17 -4.78 4.65 -13.61
CA GLU A 17 -5.86 5.64 -13.48
C GLU A 17 -6.11 5.84 -11.98
N LEU A 18 -5.86 7.05 -11.49
CA LEU A 18 -6.49 7.47 -10.25
C LEU A 18 -7.99 7.48 -10.53
N LEU A 19 -8.77 6.73 -9.75
CA LEU A 19 -10.21 6.67 -10.01
C LEU A 19 -10.82 8.07 -9.92
N PRO A 20 -11.78 8.43 -10.79
CA PRO A 20 -12.46 9.72 -10.74
C PRO A 20 -13.01 10.04 -9.34
N ASP A 21 -13.45 9.01 -8.61
CA ASP A 21 -14.09 9.14 -7.30
C ASP A 21 -13.15 9.52 -6.15
N VAL A 22 -11.83 9.47 -6.37
CA VAL A 22 -10.81 9.84 -5.36
C VAL A 22 -9.94 11.01 -5.81
N ASP A 23 -10.11 11.51 -7.04
CA ASP A 23 -9.30 12.61 -7.58
C ASP A 23 -9.40 13.88 -6.72
N TRP A 24 -10.56 14.10 -6.10
CA TRP A 24 -10.81 15.23 -5.20
C TRP A 24 -9.90 15.25 -3.96
N LEU A 25 -9.41 14.09 -3.50
CA LEU A 25 -8.46 14.01 -2.38
C LEU A 25 -7.13 14.68 -2.73
N PHE A 26 -6.78 14.69 -4.02
CA PHE A 26 -5.47 15.12 -4.50
C PHE A 26 -5.52 16.47 -5.22
N ARG A 27 -6.63 17.21 -5.11
CA ARG A 27 -6.82 18.50 -5.81
C ARG A 27 -5.80 19.58 -5.44
N HIS A 28 -5.13 19.45 -4.30
CA HIS A 28 -4.09 20.37 -3.82
C HIS A 28 -2.69 19.74 -3.83
N VAL A 29 -2.56 18.48 -4.26
CA VAL A 29 -1.25 17.83 -4.36
C VAL A 29 -0.50 18.42 -5.54
N PRO A 30 0.77 18.83 -5.38
CA PRO A 30 1.58 19.32 -6.49
C PRO A 30 1.59 18.31 -7.64
N PRO A 31 1.51 18.74 -8.92
CA PRO A 31 1.54 17.81 -10.04
C PRO A 31 2.76 16.87 -10.03
N SER A 32 3.92 17.38 -9.58
CA SER A 32 5.14 16.58 -9.44
C SER A 32 4.98 15.37 -8.49
N VAL A 33 4.19 15.53 -7.44
CA VAL A 33 3.88 14.46 -6.47
C VAL A 33 2.74 13.59 -7.00
N LYS A 34 1.67 14.19 -7.52
CA LYS A 34 0.52 13.44 -8.07
C LYS A 34 0.93 12.49 -9.20
N ASN A 35 1.92 12.87 -10.00
CA ASN A 35 2.44 12.05 -11.09
C ASN A 35 3.24 10.82 -10.62
N THR A 36 3.57 10.70 -9.33
CA THR A 36 4.22 9.50 -8.79
C THR A 36 3.21 8.45 -8.31
N PHE A 37 1.92 8.79 -8.31
CA PHE A 37 0.88 7.92 -7.78
C PHE A 37 0.59 6.76 -8.73
N CYS A 38 0.33 5.61 -8.14
CA CYS A 38 0.03 4.38 -8.85
C CYS A 38 -1.12 3.66 -8.15
N THR A 39 -2.17 3.28 -8.88
CA THR A 39 -3.20 2.39 -8.34
C THR A 39 -2.67 0.95 -8.35
N ILE A 40 -2.88 0.20 -7.27
CA ILE A 40 -2.53 -1.21 -7.17
C ILE A 40 -3.77 -2.01 -6.79
N HIS A 41 -3.98 -3.11 -7.50
CA HIS A 41 -5.03 -4.09 -7.22
C HIS A 41 -4.43 -5.29 -6.49
N LEU A 42 -5.08 -5.68 -5.40
CA LEU A 42 -4.62 -6.73 -4.50
C LEU A 42 -5.71 -7.79 -4.37
N GLN A 43 -5.30 -9.04 -4.31
CA GLN A 43 -6.20 -10.13 -3.96
C GLN A 43 -6.26 -10.29 -2.44
N GLU A 44 -7.35 -10.85 -1.93
CA GLU A 44 -7.46 -11.30 -0.54
C GLU A 44 -6.21 -12.12 -0.12
N GLY A 45 -5.71 -11.87 1.08
CA GLY A 45 -4.54 -12.52 1.66
C GLY A 45 -3.20 -11.97 1.18
N TYR A 46 -3.17 -11.01 0.23
CA TYR A 46 -1.92 -10.39 -0.20
C TYR A 46 -1.31 -9.55 0.93
N LYS A 47 -0.04 -9.83 1.26
CA LYS A 47 0.75 -9.04 2.20
C LYS A 47 1.35 -7.84 1.46
N LEU A 48 0.74 -6.68 1.63
CA LEU A 48 1.13 -5.43 0.97
C LEU A 48 2.42 -4.86 1.54
N ILE A 49 2.56 -4.89 2.87
CA ILE A 49 3.75 -4.41 3.58
C ILE A 49 4.34 -5.56 4.38
N HIS A 50 5.67 -5.67 4.32
CA HIS A 50 6.44 -6.66 5.06
C HIS A 50 7.27 -6.00 6.15
N GLN A 51 7.05 -6.39 7.41
CA GLN A 51 7.81 -5.93 8.56
C GLN A 51 9.32 -6.12 8.33
N GLY A 52 10.10 -5.08 8.62
CA GLY A 52 11.55 -5.08 8.52
C GLY A 52 12.09 -4.81 7.11
N THR A 53 11.25 -4.77 6.08
CA THR A 53 11.67 -4.35 4.73
C THR A 53 11.79 -2.83 4.64
N GLU A 54 12.57 -2.36 3.66
CA GLU A 54 12.79 -0.92 3.45
C GLU A 54 11.47 -0.20 3.19
N ASN A 55 11.27 0.94 3.86
CA ASN A 55 10.12 1.79 3.64
C ASN A 55 10.28 2.59 2.35
N GLN A 56 9.69 2.08 1.27
CA GLN A 56 9.75 2.69 -0.05
C GLN A 56 8.46 3.42 -0.41
N TYR A 57 7.32 3.01 0.16
CA TYR A 57 6.00 3.52 -0.22
C TYR A 57 5.04 3.71 0.96
N THR A 58 4.12 4.66 0.80
CA THR A 58 2.92 4.82 1.62
C THR A 58 1.71 4.52 0.73
N TYR A 59 0.64 4.00 1.34
CA TYR A 59 -0.56 3.63 0.61
C TYR A 59 -1.81 4.30 1.16
N ILE A 60 -2.79 4.56 0.28
CA ILE A 60 -4.14 5.01 0.65
C ILE A 60 -5.13 3.93 0.24
N ILE A 61 -5.99 3.50 1.16
CA ILE A 61 -7.01 2.50 0.88
C ILE A 61 -8.15 3.14 0.09
N ILE A 62 -8.41 2.63 -1.11
CA ILE A 62 -9.54 3.06 -1.95
C ILE A 62 -10.70 2.08 -1.79
N GLU A 63 -10.39 0.80 -1.70
CA GLU A 63 -11.33 -0.30 -1.46
C GLU A 63 -10.67 -1.46 -0.72
N GLY A 64 -11.50 -2.24 -0.05
CA GLY A 64 -11.10 -3.42 0.72
C GLY A 64 -10.79 -3.11 2.18
N GLU A 65 -10.51 -4.18 2.91
CA GLU A 65 -10.20 -4.16 4.33
C GLU A 65 -8.81 -4.72 4.57
N PHE A 66 -8.10 -4.17 5.54
CA PHE A 66 -6.73 -4.57 5.85
C PHE A 66 -6.57 -4.85 7.34
N VAL A 67 -5.60 -5.68 7.69
CA VAL A 67 -5.12 -5.84 9.06
C VAL A 67 -3.66 -5.45 9.14
N VAL A 68 -3.30 -4.75 10.22
CA VAL A 68 -1.93 -4.44 10.59
C VAL A 68 -1.48 -5.42 11.67
N ASN A 69 -0.45 -6.21 11.37
CA ASN A 69 0.09 -7.21 12.28
C ASN A 69 1.50 -6.84 12.75
N LYS A 70 1.81 -7.17 14.01
CA LYS A 70 3.19 -7.22 14.50
C LYS A 70 3.65 -8.67 14.56
N LEU A 71 4.74 -8.98 13.87
CA LEU A 71 5.48 -10.21 14.12
C LEU A 71 6.41 -9.99 15.30
N ALA A 72 6.17 -10.68 16.41
CA ALA A 72 7.02 -10.66 17.58
C ALA A 72 8.26 -11.57 17.38
N ASP A 73 9.32 -11.33 18.14
CA ASP A 73 10.56 -12.13 18.09
C ASP A 73 10.33 -13.63 18.37
N SER A 74 9.25 -13.94 19.09
CA SER A 74 8.80 -15.32 19.34
C SER A 74 8.20 -16.03 18.12
N GLY A 75 8.04 -15.34 16.99
CA GLY A 75 7.35 -15.83 15.79
C GLY A 75 5.83 -15.75 15.85
N LYS A 76 5.26 -15.24 16.95
CA LYS A 76 3.80 -15.00 17.06
C LYS A 76 3.41 -13.72 16.32
N GLU A 77 2.30 -13.79 15.59
CA GLU A 77 1.65 -12.63 14.99
C GLU A 77 0.59 -12.07 15.93
N LEU A 78 0.57 -10.75 16.09
CA LEU A 78 -0.44 -10.01 16.83
C LEU A 78 -1.12 -9.02 15.90
N ALA A 79 -2.44 -9.19 15.68
CA ALA A 79 -3.25 -8.19 15.00
C ALA A 79 -3.42 -6.97 15.90
N LEU A 80 -3.03 -5.80 15.41
CA LEU A 80 -3.06 -4.54 16.16
C LEU A 80 -4.32 -3.74 15.86
N THR A 81 -4.69 -3.65 14.58
CA THR A 81 -5.85 -2.90 14.12
C THR A 81 -6.30 -3.37 12.74
N PHE A 82 -7.56 -3.08 12.43
CA PHE A 82 -8.10 -3.14 11.08
C PHE A 82 -8.06 -1.75 10.46
N CYS A 83 -7.87 -1.68 9.15
CA CYS A 83 -7.83 -0.44 8.39
C CYS A 83 -8.80 -0.50 7.20
N TYR A 84 -9.39 0.64 6.87
CA TYR A 84 -10.51 0.75 5.93
C TYR A 84 -10.31 1.89 4.93
N LYS A 85 -11.24 1.98 3.97
CA LYS A 85 -11.28 3.02 2.94
C LYS A 85 -11.01 4.43 3.50
N GLY A 86 -10.08 5.13 2.86
CA GLY A 86 -9.66 6.49 3.19
C GLY A 86 -8.49 6.56 4.17
N GLU A 87 -8.14 5.47 4.84
CA GLU A 87 -7.00 5.43 5.74
C GLU A 87 -5.69 5.15 4.99
N PHE A 88 -4.59 5.49 5.66
CA PHE A 88 -3.24 5.31 5.16
C PHE A 88 -2.61 4.03 5.73
N LEU A 89 -1.64 3.49 5.00
CA LEU A 89 -0.82 2.35 5.41
C LEU A 89 0.65 2.68 5.18
N GLY A 90 1.50 2.47 6.19
CA GLY A 90 2.94 2.73 6.13
C GLY A 90 3.32 4.22 6.22
N GLU A 91 2.34 5.10 6.42
CA GLU A 91 2.53 6.55 6.53
C GLU A 91 3.34 6.94 7.76
N MET A 92 3.17 6.19 8.86
CA MET A 92 3.89 6.45 10.10
C MET A 92 5.40 6.36 9.88
N GLU A 93 5.87 5.33 9.16
CA GLU A 93 7.27 5.18 8.84
C GLU A 93 7.78 6.26 7.89
N ALA A 94 6.97 6.75 6.95
CA ALA A 94 7.35 7.86 6.08
C ALA A 94 7.48 9.18 6.88
N LEU A 95 6.45 9.53 7.65
CA LEU A 95 6.42 10.75 8.48
C LEU A 95 7.51 10.78 9.55
N CYS A 96 7.83 9.63 10.13
CA CYS A 96 8.84 9.49 11.17
C CYS A 96 10.25 9.18 10.61
N GLN A 97 10.43 9.23 9.28
CA GLN A 97 11.70 8.97 8.59
C GLN A 97 12.36 7.64 9.01
N GLN A 98 11.53 6.61 9.21
CA GLN A 98 12.00 5.29 9.56
C GLN A 98 12.43 4.54 8.29
N LYS A 99 13.63 3.95 8.35
CA LYS A 99 14.19 3.22 7.20
C LYS A 99 13.41 1.94 6.85
N HIS A 100 12.76 1.30 7.81
CA HIS A 100 12.07 0.02 7.61
C HIS A 100 10.67 0.04 8.19
N TYR A 101 9.74 -0.70 7.56
CA TYR A 101 8.39 -0.90 8.08
C TYR A 101 8.40 -1.63 9.43
N ARG A 102 7.59 -1.16 10.38
CA ARG A 102 7.52 -1.80 11.70
C ARG A 102 6.49 -2.92 11.77
N TYR A 103 5.61 -3.02 10.80
CA TYR A 103 4.45 -3.92 10.81
C TYR A 103 4.26 -4.60 9.46
N ASP A 104 3.58 -5.74 9.49
CA ASP A 104 2.99 -6.34 8.30
C ASP A 104 1.62 -5.71 8.04
N VAL A 105 1.27 -5.58 6.77
CA VAL A 105 -0.09 -5.18 6.36
C VAL A 105 -0.62 -6.15 5.33
N ILE A 106 -1.78 -6.73 5.60
CA ILE A 106 -2.37 -7.81 4.80
C ILE A 106 -3.77 -7.41 4.39
N ALA A 107 -4.10 -7.59 3.12
CA ALA A 107 -5.45 -7.42 2.60
C ALA A 107 -6.34 -8.58 3.07
N LEU A 108 -7.46 -8.27 3.72
CA LEU A 108 -8.46 -9.24 4.19
C LEU A 108 -9.54 -9.52 3.16
N THR A 109 -9.64 -8.70 2.14
CA THR A 109 -10.52 -8.85 0.97
C THR A 109 -9.73 -8.52 -0.29
N ASP A 110 -10.30 -8.78 -1.46
CA ASP A 110 -9.83 -8.09 -2.67
C ASP A 110 -9.87 -6.57 -2.43
N ALA A 111 -8.81 -5.88 -2.83
CA ALA A 111 -8.56 -4.51 -2.40
C ALA A 111 -7.91 -3.66 -3.49
N ARG A 112 -8.04 -2.34 -3.35
CA ARG A 112 -7.39 -1.36 -4.21
C ARG A 112 -6.79 -0.24 -3.38
N VAL A 113 -5.55 0.10 -3.69
CA VAL A 113 -4.81 1.15 -2.99
C VAL A 113 -4.15 2.10 -3.97
N ILE A 114 -3.91 3.34 -3.54
CA ILE A 114 -2.95 4.23 -4.21
C ILE A 114 -1.62 4.08 -3.52
N ARG A 115 -0.57 3.76 -4.27
CA ARG A 115 0.83 3.74 -3.85
C ARG A 115 1.47 5.10 -4.12
N ILE A 116 2.17 5.63 -3.13
CA ILE A 116 2.91 6.89 -3.16
C ILE A 116 4.34 6.60 -2.68
N PRO A 117 5.40 7.03 -3.38
CA PRO A 117 6.77 6.96 -2.85
C PRO A 117 6.89 7.66 -1.50
N SER A 118 7.52 7.02 -0.51
CA SER A 118 7.62 7.58 0.85
C SER A 118 8.46 8.85 0.93
N ASP A 119 9.34 9.11 -0.04
CA ASP A 119 10.11 10.36 -0.16
C ASP A 119 9.28 11.54 -0.71
N SER A 120 8.10 11.24 -1.26
CA SER A 120 7.16 12.18 -1.85
C SER A 120 5.94 12.45 -0.95
N PHE A 121 5.85 11.74 0.18
CA PHE A 121 4.80 11.87 1.19
C PHE A 121 5.21 12.87 2.28
#